data_AF-A0A6L2PK68-F1
#
_entry.id   AF-A0A6L2PK68-F1
#
_cell.length_a   1.000
_cell.length_b   1.000
_cell.length_c   1.000
_cell.angle_alpha   90.00
_cell.angle_beta   90.00
_cell.angle_gamma   90.00
#
_symmetry.space_group_name_H-M   'P 1'
#
loop_
_entity.id
_entity.type
_entity.pdbx_description
1 polymer ?
#
loop_
_entity_poly.entity_id
_entity_poly.type
_entity_poly.pdbx_seq_one_letter_code
_entity_poly.pdbx_strand_id
1 'polypeptide(L)'
;MGGCNLCSARPFSGLPGKYQGRTMKQSKPMLCHTEVALYHCLRTGKYLKKEPSSSDFKEAVVVLNLKASKGSFTSYTLPNCYCYIVERQIQMQNQMRERMMAMQVARARELLYWFGSFYVLAGLGMIAGFRHTRKPGVLAPLLPLSFVVAYQADMAYGNKLHRIRLEAENIMQFEMDLLELPCGLPSASSIDQARLDNDEKKKLHPSVPPV
;
A
#
# COMPACT_ATOMS: atom_id res chain seq x y z
N MET A 1 18.77 -23.20 -35.17
CA MET A 1 19.25 -24.16 -34.14
C MET A 1 19.72 -23.37 -32.92
N GLY A 2 19.20 -23.74 -31.74
CA GLY A 2 19.53 -23.19 -30.40
C GLY A 2 18.73 -21.93 -30.03
N GLY A 3 17.74 -21.90 -29.12
CA GLY A 3 17.34 -22.85 -28.08
C GLY A 3 17.66 -22.32 -26.68
N CYS A 4 17.00 -21.25 -26.20
CA CYS A 4 17.08 -20.81 -24.81
C CYS A 4 15.94 -21.43 -23.99
N ASN A 5 16.24 -22.54 -23.31
CA ASN A 5 15.41 -23.12 -22.25
C ASN A 5 16.11 -22.89 -20.91
N LEU A 6 15.49 -22.14 -20.00
CA LEU A 6 15.29 -22.46 -18.56
C LEU A 6 14.92 -21.21 -17.76
N CYS A 7 13.61 -20.96 -17.63
CA CYS A 7 13.01 -20.54 -16.38
C CYS A 7 11.62 -21.17 -16.33
N SER A 8 11.62 -22.50 -16.17
CA SER A 8 10.39 -23.26 -15.94
C SER A 8 9.86 -22.86 -14.56
N ALA A 9 8.79 -22.08 -14.55
CA ALA A 9 7.92 -21.98 -13.39
C ALA A 9 7.33 -23.37 -13.10
N ARG A 10 7.34 -23.80 -11.84
CA ARG A 10 6.46 -24.88 -11.36
C ARG A 10 5.42 -24.29 -10.41
N PRO A 11 4.21 -24.87 -10.36
CA PRO A 11 3.08 -24.30 -9.64
C PRO A 11 3.18 -24.57 -8.14
N PHE A 12 2.64 -23.62 -7.39
CA PHE A 12 2.44 -23.66 -5.95
C PHE A 12 1.34 -24.70 -5.62
N SER A 13 1.66 -25.72 -4.85
CA SER A 13 0.66 -26.63 -4.27
C SER A 13 1.01 -26.96 -2.83
N GLY A 14 0.12 -26.62 -1.89
CA GLY A 14 0.08 -27.15 -0.53
C GLY A 14 0.23 -26.13 0.60
N LEU A 15 -0.89 -25.69 1.18
CA LEU A 15 -1.00 -25.30 2.62
C LEU A 15 -0.90 -26.59 3.47
N PRO A 16 -0.56 -26.60 4.79
CA PRO A 16 -0.82 -25.53 5.78
C PRO A 16 0.27 -25.29 6.86
N GLY A 17 0.17 -24.15 7.55
CA GLY A 17 0.56 -24.04 8.96
C GLY A 17 1.98 -23.56 9.30
N LYS A 18 2.03 -22.75 10.37
CA LYS A 18 3.17 -22.16 11.09
C LYS A 18 3.84 -20.95 10.42
N TYR A 19 3.35 -19.76 10.82
CA TYR A 19 4.15 -18.54 10.86
C TYR A 19 5.33 -18.76 11.81
N GLN A 20 6.45 -19.21 11.26
CA GLN A 20 7.74 -19.20 11.94
C GLN A 20 8.59 -18.17 11.20
N GLY A 21 8.98 -17.10 11.93
CA GLY A 21 9.78 -16.01 11.42
C GLY A 21 11.02 -16.54 10.72
N ARG A 22 11.04 -16.44 9.39
CA ARG A 22 12.20 -16.80 8.58
C ARG A 22 12.98 -15.51 8.39
N THR A 23 14.09 -15.39 9.11
CA THR A 23 15.11 -14.39 8.86
C THR A 23 15.49 -14.48 7.38
N MET A 24 15.24 -13.41 6.63
CA MET A 24 15.70 -13.28 5.24
C MET A 24 17.22 -13.45 5.26
N LYS A 25 17.70 -14.60 4.78
CA LYS A 25 19.10 -14.82 4.46
C LYS A 25 19.43 -13.77 3.41
N GLN A 26 20.22 -12.78 3.83
CA GLN A 26 20.68 -11.66 3.03
C GLN A 26 21.51 -12.20 1.86
N SER A 27 20.85 -12.43 0.72
CA SER A 27 21.52 -12.69 -0.55
C SER A 27 22.30 -11.43 -0.91
N LYS A 28 23.63 -11.49 -0.77
CA LYS A 28 24.54 -10.44 -1.22
C LYS A 28 24.18 -10.05 -2.66
N PRO A 29 23.86 -8.78 -2.95
CA PRO A 29 23.73 -8.36 -4.33
C PRO A 29 25.11 -8.42 -4.98
N MET A 30 25.15 -8.95 -6.20
CA MET A 30 26.32 -8.92 -7.07
C MET A 30 26.69 -7.45 -7.30
N LEU A 31 27.82 -7.04 -6.73
CA LEU A 31 28.37 -5.70 -6.85
C LEU A 31 28.67 -5.43 -8.33
N CYS A 32 27.91 -4.53 -8.95
CA CYS A 32 28.24 -4.01 -10.26
C CYS A 32 29.50 -3.14 -10.14
N HIS A 33 30.44 -3.31 -11.06
CA HIS A 33 31.73 -2.59 -11.13
C HIS A 33 31.61 -1.04 -11.06
N THR A 34 30.42 -0.49 -11.24
CA THR A 34 30.09 0.95 -11.14
C THR A 34 29.98 1.49 -9.71
N GLU A 35 29.73 0.64 -8.69
CA GLU A 35 29.70 1.11 -7.29
C GLU A 35 31.07 1.56 -6.79
N VAL A 36 32.16 0.96 -7.29
CA VAL A 36 33.53 1.30 -6.89
C VAL A 36 33.90 2.73 -7.34
N ALA A 37 33.46 3.15 -8.52
CA ALA A 37 33.74 4.50 -9.03
C ALA A 37 32.97 5.58 -8.26
N LEU A 38 31.73 5.29 -7.86
CA LEU A 38 30.87 6.23 -7.13
C LEU A 38 31.30 6.36 -5.66
N TYR A 39 31.72 5.26 -5.03
CA TYR A 39 32.33 5.28 -3.70
C TYR A 39 33.71 5.96 -3.69
N HIS A 40 34.51 5.84 -4.74
CA HIS A 40 35.80 6.55 -4.83
C HIS A 40 35.60 8.07 -4.99
N CYS A 41 34.56 8.49 -5.70
CA CYS A 41 34.23 9.90 -5.92
C CYS A 41 33.64 10.57 -4.65
N LEU A 42 32.87 9.83 -3.85
CA LEU A 42 32.34 10.32 -2.57
C LEU A 42 33.38 10.39 -1.44
N ARG A 43 34.46 9.58 -1.52
CA ARG A 43 35.53 9.57 -0.50
C ARG A 43 36.53 10.72 -0.65
N THR A 44 36.72 11.24 -1.86
CA THR A 44 37.47 12.48 -2.09
C THR A 44 36.55 13.69 -1.85
N GLY A 45 36.29 13.97 -0.57
CA GLY A 45 35.37 15.02 -0.13
C GLY A 45 35.76 16.42 -0.61
N LYS A 46 35.17 16.86 -1.73
CA LYS A 46 35.32 18.25 -2.19
C LYS A 46 34.07 18.94 -2.72
N TYR A 47 32.86 18.39 -2.71
CA TYR A 47 31.67 19.21 -3.00
C TYR A 47 30.46 18.62 -2.28
N LEU A 48 30.00 19.29 -1.22
CA LEU A 48 28.60 19.36 -0.78
C LEU A 48 28.58 20.25 0.47
N LYS A 49 28.48 21.57 0.25
CA LYS A 49 28.12 22.52 1.32
C LYS A 49 27.20 23.62 0.76
N LYS A 50 26.09 23.22 0.15
CA LYS A 50 24.87 24.03 -0.01
C LYS A 50 23.73 23.16 -0.54
N GLU A 51 22.51 23.31 0.00
CA GLU A 51 21.30 22.71 -0.59
C GLU A 51 21.07 23.32 -1.98
N PRO A 52 20.83 22.50 -3.02
CA PRO A 52 20.72 23.01 -4.38
C PRO A 52 19.36 23.69 -4.59
N SER A 53 19.41 24.93 -5.08
CA SER A 53 18.24 25.67 -5.54
C SER A 53 17.91 25.29 -6.99
N SER A 54 16.64 25.42 -7.40
CA SER A 54 16.12 24.99 -8.72
C SER A 54 16.87 25.54 -9.94
N SER A 55 17.71 26.57 -9.80
CA SER A 55 18.54 27.14 -10.87
C SER A 55 19.85 26.38 -11.11
N ASP A 56 20.38 25.66 -10.11
CA ASP A 56 21.67 24.94 -10.20
C ASP A 56 21.55 23.65 -11.04
N PHE A 57 20.33 23.10 -11.15
CA PHE A 57 20.04 21.93 -11.97
C PHE A 57 20.17 22.21 -13.48
N LYS A 58 19.95 23.47 -13.90
CA LYS A 58 20.08 23.87 -15.30
C LYS A 58 21.54 23.99 -15.73
N GLU A 59 22.43 24.49 -14.87
CA GLU A 59 23.86 24.54 -15.18
C GLU A 59 24.52 23.15 -15.23
N ALA A 60 24.11 22.23 -14.35
CA ALA A 60 24.61 20.85 -14.37
C ALA A 60 24.28 20.11 -15.68
N VAL A 61 23.11 20.40 -16.28
CA VAL A 61 22.71 19.87 -17.59
C VAL A 61 23.56 20.48 -18.72
N VAL A 62 23.95 21.75 -18.64
CA VAL A 62 24.78 22.40 -19.67
C VAL A 62 26.23 21.92 -19.65
N VAL A 63 26.80 21.69 -18.45
CA VAL A 63 28.17 21.17 -18.31
C VAL A 63 28.30 19.73 -18.86
N LEU A 64 27.24 18.92 -18.75
CA LEU A 64 27.19 17.59 -19.36
C LEU A 64 27.11 17.64 -20.90
N ASN A 65 26.50 18.69 -21.47
CA ASN A 65 26.38 18.85 -22.93
C ASN A 65 27.69 19.34 -23.60
N LEU A 66 28.53 20.13 -22.93
CA LEU A 66 29.77 20.65 -23.53
C LEU A 66 30.88 19.59 -23.67
N LYS A 67 30.85 18.52 -22.87
CA LYS A 67 31.83 17.41 -22.98
C LYS A 67 31.45 16.37 -24.04
N ALA A 68 30.29 16.51 -24.68
CA ALA A 68 29.77 15.60 -25.70
C ALA A 68 30.33 15.85 -27.11
N SER A 69 31.12 16.92 -27.33
CA SER A 69 31.58 17.29 -28.68
C SER A 69 32.87 16.59 -29.16
N LYS A 70 33.52 15.73 -28.36
CA LYS A 70 34.81 15.11 -28.75
C LYS A 70 34.94 13.59 -28.56
N GLY A 71 33.84 12.87 -28.48
CA GLY A 71 33.93 11.40 -28.49
C GLY A 71 32.56 10.76 -28.37
N SER A 72 32.21 10.02 -29.42
CA SER A 72 31.13 9.03 -29.53
C SER A 72 30.46 8.68 -28.20
N PHE A 73 29.40 9.43 -27.86
CA PHE A 73 28.48 9.06 -26.79
C PHE A 73 27.58 7.95 -27.30
N THR A 74 28.09 6.75 -27.23
CA THR A 74 27.30 5.56 -27.43
C THR A 74 26.28 5.45 -26.31
N SER A 75 25.00 5.52 -26.68
CA SER A 75 23.83 5.44 -25.84
C SER A 75 23.67 4.04 -25.23
N TYR A 76 24.38 3.76 -24.14
CA TYR A 76 24.07 2.61 -23.29
C TYR A 76 24.37 2.98 -21.84
N THR A 77 23.31 3.31 -21.09
CA THR A 77 23.06 2.86 -19.71
C THR A 77 21.91 3.67 -19.11
N LEU A 78 20.69 3.34 -19.52
CA LEU A 78 19.44 3.75 -18.87
C LEU A 78 18.36 2.65 -18.77
N PRO A 79 18.38 1.52 -19.54
CA PRO A 79 17.38 0.47 -19.35
C PRO A 79 17.47 -0.19 -17.96
N ASN A 80 18.70 -0.47 -17.50
CA ASN A 80 18.92 -1.27 -16.30
C ASN A 80 18.66 -0.52 -14.99
N CYS A 81 18.84 0.81 -14.95
CA CYS A 81 18.57 1.61 -13.75
C CYS A 81 17.06 1.86 -13.55
N TYR A 82 16.31 2.06 -14.64
CA TYR A 82 14.85 2.25 -14.58
C TYR A 82 14.14 0.96 -14.13
N CYS A 83 14.54 -0.20 -14.65
CA CYS A 83 13.99 -1.50 -14.25
C CYS A 83 14.12 -1.73 -12.73
N TYR A 84 15.28 -1.44 -12.16
CA TYR A 84 15.54 -1.56 -10.72
C TYR A 84 14.68 -0.64 -9.84
N ILE A 85 14.44 0.61 -10.26
CA ILE A 85 13.58 1.55 -9.51
C ILE A 85 12.13 1.05 -9.52
N VAL A 86 11.65 0.60 -10.68
CA VAL A 86 10.28 0.06 -10.85
C VAL A 86 10.09 -1.24 -10.06
N GLU A 87 11.04 -2.18 -10.13
CA GLU A 87 11.00 -3.43 -9.37
C GLU A 87 10.88 -3.18 -7.86
N ARG A 88 11.67 -2.24 -7.32
CA ARG A 88 11.60 -1.86 -5.91
C ARG A 88 10.28 -1.20 -5.54
N GLN A 89 9.73 -0.35 -6.41
CA GLN A 89 8.43 0.27 -6.18
C GLN A 89 7.29 -0.76 -6.17
N ILE A 90 7.29 -1.74 -7.09
CA ILE A 90 6.32 -2.83 -7.12
C ILE A 90 6.43 -3.70 -5.86
N GLN A 91 7.64 -4.03 -5.44
CA GLN A 91 7.86 -4.79 -4.20
C GLN A 91 7.32 -4.05 -2.98
N MET A 92 7.58 -2.74 -2.87
CA MET A 92 7.04 -1.92 -1.78
C MET A 92 5.50 -1.88 -1.81
N GLN A 93 4.91 -1.72 -2.99
CA GLN A 93 3.45 -1.72 -3.15
C GLN A 93 2.81 -3.05 -2.77
N ASN A 94 3.41 -4.18 -3.18
CA ASN A 94 2.93 -5.51 -2.80
C ASN A 94 3.00 -5.72 -1.29
N GLN A 95 4.11 -5.33 -0.65
CA GLN A 95 4.23 -5.43 0.80
C GLN A 95 3.20 -4.54 1.53
N MET A 96 2.93 -3.32 1.04
CA MET A 96 1.90 -2.47 1.61
C MET A 96 0.51 -3.08 1.43
N ARG A 97 0.20 -3.63 0.24
CA ARG A 97 -1.08 -4.31 -0.01
C ARG A 97 -1.29 -5.52 0.92
N GLU A 98 -0.27 -6.36 1.08
CA GLU A 98 -0.30 -7.50 2.00
C GLU A 98 -0.51 -7.05 3.45
N ARG A 99 0.20 -6.00 3.89
CA ARG A 99 0.02 -5.42 5.23
C ARG A 99 -1.38 -4.85 5.44
N MET A 100 -1.94 -4.16 4.45
CA MET A 100 -3.31 -3.62 4.51
C MET A 100 -4.34 -4.74 4.60
N MET A 101 -4.18 -5.82 3.83
CA MET A 101 -5.05 -7.01 3.95
C MET A 101 -4.90 -7.70 5.32
N ALA A 102 -3.67 -7.85 5.81
CA ALA A 102 -3.42 -8.43 7.13
C ALA A 102 -4.05 -7.60 8.26
N MET A 103 -3.97 -6.28 8.17
CA MET A 103 -4.59 -5.37 9.12
C MET A 103 -6.12 -5.49 9.13
N GLN A 104 -6.75 -5.63 7.96
CA GLN A 104 -8.21 -5.84 7.90
C GLN A 104 -8.65 -7.14 8.59
N VAL A 105 -7.92 -8.24 8.37
CA VAL A 105 -8.19 -9.53 9.03
C VAL A 105 -7.95 -9.43 10.55
N ALA A 106 -6.85 -8.78 10.96
CA ALA A 106 -6.55 -8.55 12.37
C ALA A 106 -7.65 -7.73 13.06
N ARG A 107 -8.13 -6.67 12.41
CA ARG A 107 -9.25 -5.84 12.91
C ARG A 107 -10.52 -6.66 13.08
N ALA A 108 -10.86 -7.52 12.13
CA ALA A 108 -12.04 -8.38 12.24
C ALA A 108 -11.94 -9.35 13.43
N ARG A 109 -10.76 -9.94 13.68
CA ARG A 109 -10.53 -10.83 14.83
C ARG A 109 -10.65 -10.11 16.16
N GLU A 110 -10.08 -8.91 16.29
CA GLU A 110 -10.17 -8.12 17.51
C GLU A 110 -11.62 -7.74 17.82
N LEU A 111 -12.38 -7.32 16.80
CA LEU A 111 -13.81 -7.04 16.95
C LEU A 111 -14.60 -8.28 17.35
N LEU A 112 -14.28 -9.46 16.80
CA LEU A 112 -14.94 -10.70 17.18
C LEU A 112 -14.69 -11.05 18.65
N TYR A 113 -13.47 -10.88 19.16
CA TYR A 113 -13.19 -11.12 20.58
C TYR A 113 -13.95 -10.13 21.47
N TRP A 114 -13.96 -8.85 21.08
CA TRP A 114 -14.68 -7.81 21.82
C TRP A 114 -16.20 -8.08 21.86
N PHE A 115 -16.84 -8.26 20.71
CA PHE A 115 -18.28 -8.57 20.63
C PHE A 115 -18.63 -9.95 21.18
N GLY A 116 -17.73 -10.94 21.02
CA GLY A 116 -17.91 -12.30 21.55
C GLY A 116 -17.97 -12.32 23.07
N SER A 117 -17.11 -11.53 23.74
CA SER A 117 -17.14 -11.39 25.20
C SER A 117 -18.47 -10.80 25.68
N PHE A 118 -18.95 -9.76 25.00
CA PHE A 118 -20.25 -9.15 25.27
C PHE A 118 -21.41 -10.11 25.00
N TYR A 119 -21.36 -10.89 23.91
CA TYR A 119 -22.39 -11.88 23.56
C TYR A 119 -22.51 -12.97 24.63
N VAL A 120 -21.39 -13.47 25.16
CA VAL A 120 -21.40 -14.47 26.23
C VAL A 120 -21.99 -13.89 27.52
N LEU A 121 -21.55 -12.70 27.94
CA LEU A 121 -22.07 -12.04 29.14
C LEU A 121 -23.56 -11.73 29.03
N ALA A 122 -23.99 -11.17 27.90
CA ALA A 122 -25.38 -10.84 27.62
C ALA A 122 -26.22 -12.13 27.54
N GLY A 123 -25.71 -13.19 26.92
CA GLY A 123 -26.37 -14.49 26.85
C GLY A 123 -26.61 -15.10 28.23
N LEU A 124 -25.60 -15.10 29.12
CA LEU A 124 -25.76 -15.57 30.50
C LEU A 124 -26.80 -14.75 31.27
N GLY A 125 -26.75 -13.42 31.15
CA GLY A 125 -27.72 -12.52 31.77
C GLY A 125 -29.15 -12.75 31.29
N MET A 126 -29.33 -12.95 29.98
CA MET A 126 -30.65 -13.22 29.38
C MET A 126 -31.18 -14.61 29.75
N ILE A 127 -30.34 -15.64 29.81
CA ILE A 127 -30.74 -16.99 30.26
C ILE A 127 -31.18 -16.94 31.72
N ALA A 128 -30.43 -16.25 32.58
CA ALA A 128 -30.80 -16.06 33.99
C ALA A 128 -32.12 -15.26 34.11
N GLY A 129 -32.28 -14.19 33.34
CA GLY A 129 -33.50 -13.38 33.29
C GLY A 129 -34.73 -14.15 32.80
N PHE A 130 -34.56 -14.98 31.77
CA PHE A 130 -35.61 -15.88 31.25
C PHE A 130 -36.06 -16.89 32.31
N ARG A 131 -35.12 -17.42 33.09
CA ARG A 131 -35.42 -18.37 34.18
C ARG A 131 -36.27 -17.74 35.27
N HIS A 132 -36.09 -16.44 35.54
CA HIS A 132 -36.87 -15.69 36.54
C HIS A 132 -38.23 -15.22 36.02
N THR A 133 -38.29 -14.64 34.81
CA THR A 133 -39.52 -14.03 34.27
C THR A 133 -40.39 -14.97 33.45
N ARG A 134 -39.87 -16.11 32.98
CA ARG A 134 -40.56 -17.09 32.09
C ARG A 134 -41.10 -16.49 30.78
N LYS A 135 -40.71 -15.26 30.42
CA LYS A 135 -41.17 -14.56 29.21
C LYS A 135 -40.15 -14.74 28.09
N PRO A 136 -40.51 -15.34 26.94
CA PRO A 136 -39.57 -15.56 25.84
C PRO A 136 -39.07 -14.25 25.21
N GLY A 137 -39.80 -13.13 25.38
CA GLY A 137 -39.37 -11.81 24.90
C GLY A 137 -38.04 -11.32 25.48
N VAL A 138 -37.59 -11.85 26.62
CA VAL A 138 -36.27 -11.52 27.21
C VAL A 138 -35.11 -12.03 26.33
N LEU A 139 -35.35 -13.04 25.49
CA LEU A 139 -34.37 -13.59 24.55
C LEU A 139 -34.40 -12.88 23.19
N ALA A 140 -35.38 -12.00 22.93
CA ALA A 140 -35.49 -11.30 21.65
C ALA A 140 -34.19 -10.59 21.21
N PRO A 141 -33.44 -9.88 22.09
CA PRO A 141 -32.20 -9.22 21.67
C PRO A 141 -31.05 -10.20 21.34
N LEU A 142 -31.12 -11.49 21.69
CA LEU A 142 -30.10 -12.46 21.23
C LEU A 142 -30.05 -12.60 19.72
N LEU A 143 -31.19 -12.43 19.04
CA LEU A 143 -31.28 -12.65 17.60
C LEU A 143 -30.46 -11.61 16.82
N PRO A 144 -30.67 -10.29 16.96
CA PRO A 144 -29.81 -9.30 16.30
C PRO A 144 -28.35 -9.38 16.78
N LEU A 145 -28.11 -9.69 18.05
CA LEU A 145 -26.74 -9.80 18.60
C LEU A 145 -25.99 -10.98 17.99
N SER A 146 -26.64 -12.13 17.86
CA SER A 146 -26.09 -13.33 17.21
C SER A 146 -25.81 -13.09 15.72
N PHE A 147 -26.67 -12.35 15.02
CA PHE A 147 -26.46 -12.02 13.62
C PHE A 147 -25.19 -11.19 13.41
N VAL A 148 -24.95 -10.18 14.26
CA VAL A 148 -23.73 -9.37 14.20
C VAL A 148 -22.49 -10.21 14.50
N VAL A 149 -22.51 -11.04 15.54
CA VAL A 149 -21.37 -11.91 15.89
C VAL A 149 -21.07 -12.92 14.79
N ALA A 150 -22.10 -13.55 14.22
CA ALA A 150 -21.95 -14.49 13.11
C ALA A 150 -21.35 -13.80 11.86
N TYR A 151 -21.78 -12.57 11.56
CA TYR A 151 -21.21 -11.78 10.49
C TYR A 151 -19.71 -11.50 10.71
N GLN A 152 -19.33 -11.11 11.93
CA GLN A 152 -17.91 -10.88 12.24
C GLN A 152 -17.09 -12.17 12.21
N ALA A 153 -17.68 -13.31 12.57
CA ALA A 153 -17.03 -14.61 12.47
C ALA A 153 -16.72 -14.99 11.01
N ASP A 154 -17.67 -14.78 10.10
CA ASP A 154 -17.47 -15.01 8.66
C ASP A 154 -16.43 -14.03 8.07
N MET A 155 -16.34 -12.80 8.60
CA MET A 155 -15.27 -11.87 8.22
C MET A 155 -13.88 -12.24 8.76
N ALA A 156 -13.78 -12.77 9.98
CA ALA A 156 -12.51 -13.07 10.64
C ALA A 156 -11.87 -14.39 10.20
N TYR A 157 -12.70 -15.41 9.94
CA TYR A 157 -12.26 -16.78 9.62
C TYR A 157 -12.91 -17.37 8.38
N GLY A 158 -14.04 -16.83 7.93
CA GLY A 158 -14.78 -17.33 6.78
C GLY A 158 -14.27 -16.81 5.44
N ASN A 159 -15.06 -17.05 4.39
CA ASN A 159 -14.70 -16.74 3.01
C ASN A 159 -15.22 -15.36 2.56
N LYS A 160 -15.78 -14.56 3.48
CA LYS A 160 -16.43 -13.28 3.13
C LYS A 160 -15.49 -12.32 2.42
N LEU A 161 -14.26 -12.17 2.93
CA LEU A 161 -13.26 -11.28 2.32
C LEU A 161 -12.86 -11.73 0.92
N HIS A 162 -12.81 -13.04 0.66
CA HIS A 162 -12.53 -13.55 -0.68
C HIS A 162 -13.69 -13.26 -1.63
N ARG A 163 -14.93 -13.46 -1.19
CA ARG A 163 -16.12 -13.10 -1.98
C ARG A 163 -16.17 -11.61 -2.33
N ILE A 164 -15.85 -10.73 -1.38
CA ILE A 164 -15.77 -9.29 -1.62
C ILE A 164 -14.69 -8.96 -2.66
N ARG A 165 -13.56 -9.67 -2.64
CA ARG A 165 -12.51 -9.49 -3.66
C ARG A 165 -12.97 -9.94 -5.05
N LEU A 166 -13.63 -11.09 -5.15
CA LEU A 166 -14.19 -11.57 -6.42
C LEU A 166 -15.24 -10.60 -6.97
N GLU A 167 -16.10 -10.07 -6.10
CA GLU A 167 -17.08 -9.06 -6.50
C GLU A 167 -16.39 -7.78 -6.98
N ALA A 168 -15.36 -7.32 -6.28
CA ALA A 168 -14.58 -6.16 -6.71
C ALA A 168 -13.90 -6.38 -8.07
N GLU A 169 -13.39 -7.59 -8.33
CA GLU A 169 -12.85 -7.98 -9.64
C GLU A 169 -13.92 -7.98 -10.72
N ASN A 170 -15.13 -8.47 -10.41
CA ASN A 170 -16.28 -8.44 -11.31
C ASN A 170 -16.66 -7.00 -11.69
N ILE A 171 -16.76 -6.11 -10.70
CA ILE A 171 -17.13 -4.71 -10.96
C ILE A 171 -16.05 -4.02 -11.82
N MET A 172 -14.76 -4.26 -11.52
CA MET A 172 -13.66 -3.69 -12.32
C MET A 172 -13.62 -4.20 -13.78
N GLN A 173 -14.15 -5.39 -14.07
CA GLN A 173 -14.10 -5.98 -15.41
C GLN A 173 -15.38 -5.75 -16.22
N PHE A 174 -16.55 -5.80 -15.57
CA PHE A 174 -17.84 -5.87 -16.24
C PHE A 174 -18.75 -4.67 -15.96
N GLU A 175 -18.49 -3.90 -14.89
CA GLU A 175 -19.36 -2.81 -14.43
C GLU A 175 -18.56 -1.51 -14.22
N MET A 176 -17.75 -1.13 -15.22
CA MET A 176 -16.90 0.07 -15.15
C MET A 176 -17.69 1.37 -14.93
N ASP A 177 -18.93 1.42 -15.40
CA ASP A 177 -19.82 2.58 -15.24
C ASP A 177 -20.09 2.91 -13.76
N LEU A 178 -20.00 1.93 -12.84
CA LEU A 178 -20.16 2.15 -11.40
C LEU A 178 -18.95 2.88 -10.77
N LEU A 179 -17.81 2.91 -11.45
CA LEU A 179 -16.57 3.53 -10.96
C LEU A 179 -16.38 4.96 -11.49
N GLU A 180 -17.27 5.47 -12.34
CA GLU A 180 -17.16 6.83 -12.86
C GLU A 180 -17.31 7.86 -11.74
N LEU A 181 -16.30 8.71 -11.58
CA LEU A 181 -16.38 9.82 -10.65
C LEU A 181 -17.34 10.89 -11.17
N PRO A 182 -18.24 11.43 -10.32
CA PRO A 182 -19.01 12.61 -10.71
C PRO A 182 -18.06 13.77 -11.03
N CYS A 183 -18.25 14.41 -12.18
CA CYS A 183 -17.38 15.45 -12.78
C CYS A 183 -16.04 14.97 -13.38
N GLY A 184 -15.83 13.67 -13.52
CA GLY A 184 -14.63 13.10 -14.17
C GLY A 184 -13.34 13.33 -13.37
N LEU A 185 -12.20 13.04 -14.01
CA LEU A 185 -10.90 13.24 -13.39
C LEU A 185 -10.58 14.75 -13.31
N PRO A 186 -10.15 15.27 -12.13
CA PRO A 186 -9.73 16.65 -12.03
C PRO A 186 -8.52 16.90 -12.96
N SER A 187 -8.70 17.83 -13.90
CA SER A 187 -7.63 18.22 -14.82
C SER A 187 -6.46 18.85 -14.06
N ALA A 188 -5.24 18.73 -14.60
CA ALA A 188 -4.06 19.39 -14.01
C ALA A 188 -4.29 20.90 -13.79
N SER A 189 -5.00 21.56 -14.72
CA SER A 189 -5.44 22.95 -14.59
C SER A 189 -6.33 23.20 -13.38
N SER A 190 -7.27 22.31 -13.07
CA SER A 190 -8.13 22.46 -11.88
C SER A 190 -7.34 22.31 -10.57
N ILE A 191 -6.30 21.46 -10.58
CA ILE A 191 -5.42 21.27 -9.42
C ILE A 191 -4.53 22.51 -9.23
N ASP A 192 -3.98 23.04 -10.31
CA ASP A 192 -3.15 24.25 -10.27
C ASP A 192 -3.96 25.48 -9.87
N GLN A 193 -5.20 25.62 -10.36
CA GLN A 193 -6.13 26.65 -9.89
C GLN A 193 -6.43 26.51 -8.39
N ALA A 194 -6.73 25.30 -7.92
CA ALA A 194 -6.97 25.07 -6.49
C ALA A 194 -5.74 25.39 -5.61
N ARG A 195 -4.51 25.23 -6.12
CA ARG A 195 -3.29 25.64 -5.42
C ARG A 195 -3.18 27.16 -5.33
N LEU A 196 -3.43 27.86 -6.44
CA LEU A 196 -3.43 29.32 -6.49
C LEU A 196 -4.49 29.91 -5.56
N ASP A 197 -5.71 29.40 -5.59
CA ASP A 197 -6.81 29.87 -4.73
C ASP A 197 -6.48 29.69 -3.23
N ASN A 198 -5.83 28.58 -2.87
CA ASN A 198 -5.37 28.34 -1.49
C ASN A 198 -4.28 29.34 -1.06
N ASP A 199 -3.39 29.71 -1.97
CA ASP A 199 -2.35 30.72 -1.71
C ASP A 199 -2.95 32.13 -1.63
N GLU A 200 -3.95 32.46 -2.43
CA GLU A 200 -4.70 33.72 -2.35
C GLU A 200 -5.50 33.83 -1.04
N LYS A 201 -6.17 32.75 -0.62
CA LYS A 201 -6.93 32.71 0.64
C LYS A 201 -6.04 32.93 1.86
N LYS A 202 -4.82 32.39 1.87
CA LYS A 202 -3.82 32.64 2.92
C LYS A 202 -3.37 34.10 2.97
N LYS A 203 -3.32 34.80 1.83
CA LYS A 203 -2.99 36.23 1.76
C LYS A 203 -4.13 37.12 2.27
N LEU A 204 -5.37 36.72 2.00
CA LEU A 204 -6.58 37.48 2.38
C LEU A 204 -6.96 37.33 3.86
N HIS A 205 -6.70 36.15 4.46
CA HIS A 205 -6.88 35.91 5.89
C HIS A 205 -5.55 35.50 6.53
N PRO A 206 -4.70 36.47 6.93
CA PRO A 206 -3.57 36.16 7.80
C PRO A 206 -4.13 35.57 9.10
N SER A 207 -3.75 34.34 9.41
CA SER A 207 -4.10 33.71 10.69
C SER A 207 -3.51 34.56 11.82
N VAL A 208 -4.38 35.24 12.57
CA VAL A 208 -3.96 35.90 13.80
C VAL A 208 -3.51 34.80 14.77
N PRO A 209 -2.27 34.83 15.29
CA PRO A 209 -1.82 33.83 16.24
C PRO A 209 -2.71 33.87 17.50
N PRO A 210 -3.07 32.72 18.09
CA PRO A 210 -3.85 32.70 19.31
C PRO A 210 -3.05 33.35 20.45
N VAL A 211 -3.72 34.24 21.18
CA VAL A 211 -3.18 35.01 22.33
C VAL A 211 -3.16 34.15 23.59
#